data_AF-A0A536WYJ9-F1
#
_entry.id   AF-A0A536WYJ9-F1
#
_cell.length_a   1.000
_cell.length_b   1.000
_cell.length_c   1.000
_cell.angle_alpha   90.00
_cell.angle_beta   90.00
_cell.angle_gamma   90.00
#
_symmetry.space_group_name_H-M   'P 1'
#
loop_
_entity.id
_entity.type
_entity.pdbx_description
1 polymer ?
#
loop_
_entity_poly.entity_id
_entity_poly.type
_entity_poly.pdbx_seq_one_letter_code
_entity_poly.pdbx_strand_id
1 'polypeptide(L)'
;MSIRDDVLLAYVDGELDAAARADVDAAIAADPQLAQRVQQQQALRQMLSASYDPVLDEPMPARLLAAARAPSPSRKVVDLGAERANRQSRRALRDWSWPQWAAMAACLVVGVFAGRSALFMAPADEVATRGGQLVARGELAQSLSTQLASTQTADAPVKIGVSFVSR
;
A
#
# COMPACT_ATOMS: atom_id res chain seq x y z
N MET A 1 26.40 40.94 8.29
CA MET A 1 25.53 39.80 8.61
C MET A 1 24.89 39.36 7.31
N SER A 2 25.10 38.12 6.84
CA SER A 2 24.62 37.71 5.52
C SER A 2 23.14 37.37 5.59
N ILE A 3 22.29 38.11 4.87
CA ILE A 3 20.88 37.74 4.68
C ILE A 3 20.82 36.59 3.68
N ARG A 4 19.98 35.59 3.96
CA ARG A 4 19.73 34.46 3.06
C ARG A 4 18.95 34.92 1.83
N ASP A 5 19.26 34.35 0.66
CA ASP A 5 18.66 34.79 -0.60
C ASP A 5 17.13 34.62 -0.64
N ASP A 6 16.57 33.62 0.06
CA ASP A 6 15.11 33.41 0.17
C ASP A 6 14.41 34.57 0.90
N VAL A 7 15.03 35.09 1.97
CA VAL A 7 14.51 36.25 2.72
C VAL A 7 14.60 37.51 1.87
N LEU A 8 15.68 37.68 1.08
CA LEU A 8 15.83 38.81 0.18
C LEU A 8 14.78 38.81 -0.94
N LEU A 9 14.49 37.64 -1.52
CA LEU A 9 13.42 37.50 -2.51
C LEU A 9 12.04 37.76 -1.90
N ALA A 10 11.76 37.20 -0.71
CA ALA A 10 10.51 37.48 0.01
C ALA A 10 10.35 38.98 0.35
N TYR A 11 11.45 39.68 0.65
CA TYR A 11 11.45 41.14 0.81
C TYR A 11 11.06 41.85 -0.50
N VAL A 12 11.69 41.46 -1.62
CA VAL A 12 11.43 42.02 -2.95
C VAL A 12 9.99 41.76 -3.40
N ASP A 13 9.43 40.58 -3.09
CA ASP A 13 8.06 40.20 -3.43
C ASP A 13 7.01 40.79 -2.48
N GLY A 14 7.44 41.31 -1.32
CA GLY A 14 6.56 41.92 -0.32
C GLY A 14 5.89 40.91 0.61
N GLU A 15 6.39 39.68 0.67
CA GLU A 15 5.84 38.57 1.46
C GLU A 15 6.32 38.55 2.93
N LEU A 16 7.31 39.37 3.28
CA LEU A 16 7.76 39.50 4.67
C LEU A 16 6.72 40.21 5.55
N ASP A 17 6.61 39.74 6.79
CA ASP A 17 5.87 40.43 7.84
C ASP A 17 6.56 41.74 8.27
N ALA A 18 5.87 42.56 9.07
CA ALA A 18 6.36 43.89 9.42
C ALA A 18 7.68 43.86 10.23
N ALA A 19 7.87 42.85 11.06
CA ALA A 19 9.08 42.72 11.88
C ALA A 19 10.28 42.30 11.03
N ALA A 20 10.14 41.24 10.24
CA ALA A 20 11.19 40.76 9.35
C ALA A 20 11.55 41.80 8.29
N ARG A 21 10.57 42.56 7.79
CA ARG A 21 10.83 43.67 6.86
C ARG A 21 11.71 44.75 7.49
N ALA A 22 11.43 45.16 8.73
CA ALA A 22 12.22 46.16 9.44
C ALA A 22 13.67 45.69 9.67
N ASP A 23 13.87 44.40 9.97
CA ASP A 23 15.21 43.81 10.11
C ASP A 23 15.99 43.85 8.78
N VAL A 24 15.33 43.54 7.67
CA VAL A 24 15.94 43.62 6.33
C VAL A 24 16.22 45.08 5.95
N ASP A 25 15.32 46.01 6.24
CA ASP A 25 15.54 47.45 5.99
C ASP A 25 16.76 47.99 6.76
N ALA A 26 16.90 47.61 8.04
CA ALA A 26 18.06 47.97 8.85
C ALA A 26 19.36 47.38 8.29
N ALA A 27 19.31 46.14 7.81
CA ALA A 27 20.45 45.49 7.17
C ALA A 27 20.82 46.12 5.81
N ILE A 28 19.83 46.54 5.01
CA ILE A 28 20.04 47.29 3.76
C ILE A 28 20.69 48.64 4.05
N ALA A 29 20.25 49.34 5.10
CA ALA A 29 20.86 50.61 5.52
C ALA A 29 22.31 50.45 5.99
N ALA A 30 22.64 49.29 6.57
CA ALA A 30 23.99 48.99 7.05
C ALA A 30 24.93 48.44 5.96
N ASP A 31 24.41 47.88 4.86
CA ASP A 31 25.20 47.22 3.81
C ASP A 31 24.81 47.70 2.38
N PRO A 32 25.65 48.54 1.76
CA PRO A 32 25.44 49.01 0.39
C PRO A 32 25.44 47.88 -0.66
N GLN A 33 26.14 46.77 -0.42
CA GLN A 33 26.15 45.64 -1.37
C GLN A 33 24.80 44.92 -1.36
N LEU A 34 24.19 44.81 -0.18
CA LEU A 34 22.84 44.25 -0.04
C LEU A 34 21.81 45.13 -0.76
N ALA A 35 21.92 46.45 -0.62
CA ALA A 35 21.07 47.40 -1.34
C ALA A 35 21.18 47.22 -2.88
N GLN A 36 22.39 47.04 -3.41
CA GLN A 36 22.59 46.77 -4.84
C GLN A 36 21.95 45.44 -5.27
N ARG A 37 22.04 44.39 -4.45
CA ARG A 37 21.41 43.09 -4.75
C ARG A 37 19.88 43.21 -4.79
N VAL A 38 19.28 43.93 -3.85
CA VAL A 38 17.83 44.22 -3.84
C VAL A 38 17.42 44.99 -5.09
N GLN A 39 18.17 46.03 -5.48
CA GLN A 39 17.89 46.80 -6.69
C GLN A 39 17.96 45.94 -7.96
N GLN A 40 18.95 45.05 -8.07
CA GLN A 40 19.06 44.12 -9.20
C GLN A 40 17.85 43.18 -9.28
N GLN A 41 17.40 42.62 -8.15
CA GLN A 41 16.21 41.75 -8.11
C GLN A 41 14.93 42.52 -8.46
N GLN A 42 14.76 43.74 -7.95
CA GLN A 42 13.62 44.61 -8.31
C GLN A 42 13.61 44.94 -9.81
N ALA A 43 14.77 45.25 -10.40
CA ALA A 43 14.88 45.50 -11.84
C ALA A 43 14.52 44.27 -12.68
N LEU A 44 14.97 43.07 -12.28
CA LEU A 44 14.60 41.82 -12.94
C LEU A 44 13.09 41.56 -12.85
N ARG A 45 12.50 41.76 -11.66
CA ARG A 45 11.05 41.63 -11.46
C ARG A 45 10.27 42.60 -12.34
N GLN A 46 10.71 43.84 -12.45
CA GLN A 46 10.06 44.86 -13.28
C GLN A 46 10.16 44.53 -14.77
N MET A 47 11.31 44.02 -15.23
CA MET A 47 11.47 43.58 -16.62
C MET A 47 10.53 42.41 -16.95
N LEU A 48 10.42 41.44 -16.03
CA LEU A 48 9.50 40.31 -16.18
C LEU A 48 8.05 40.79 -16.17
N SER A 49 7.64 41.62 -15.21
CA SER A 49 6.26 42.14 -15.16
C SER A 49 5.91 42.88 -16.45
N ALA A 50 6.78 43.77 -16.93
CA ALA A 50 6.56 44.51 -18.16
C ALA A 50 6.36 43.60 -19.39
N SER A 51 7.00 42.43 -19.43
CA SER A 51 6.81 41.46 -20.51
C SER A 51 5.47 40.73 -20.48
N TYR A 52 4.86 40.61 -19.29
CA TYR A 52 3.58 39.92 -19.08
C TYR A 52 2.39 40.87 -18.87
N ASP A 53 2.63 42.16 -18.61
CA ASP A 53 1.57 43.18 -18.46
C ASP A 53 0.56 43.16 -19.63
N PRO A 54 0.97 43.00 -20.92
CA PRO A 54 0.02 42.94 -22.02
C PRO A 54 -0.99 41.78 -21.93
N VAL A 55 -0.66 40.70 -21.22
CA VAL A 55 -1.57 39.55 -21.02
C VAL A 55 -2.75 39.94 -20.14
N LEU A 56 -2.59 40.93 -19.26
CA LEU A 56 -3.68 41.41 -18.40
C LEU A 56 -4.74 42.18 -19.19
N ASP A 57 -4.37 42.75 -20.34
CA ASP A 57 -5.27 43.48 -21.24
C ASP A 57 -6.01 42.54 -22.21
N GLU A 58 -5.64 41.26 -22.26
CA GLU A 58 -6.33 40.29 -23.11
C GLU A 58 -7.79 40.11 -22.68
N PRO A 59 -8.73 40.08 -23.64
CA PRO A 59 -10.13 39.89 -23.32
C PRO A 59 -10.36 38.52 -22.69
N MET A 60 -11.02 38.50 -21.54
CA MET A 60 -11.37 37.26 -20.85
C MET A 60 -12.16 36.31 -21.77
N PRO A 61 -11.75 35.03 -21.89
CA PRO A 61 -12.42 34.06 -22.75
C PRO A 61 -13.93 33.98 -22.47
N ALA A 62 -14.73 34.01 -23.54
CA ALA A 62 -16.20 34.05 -23.45
C ALA A 62 -16.79 32.92 -22.58
N ARG A 63 -16.16 31.73 -22.57
CA ARG A 63 -16.55 30.60 -21.72
C ARG A 63 -16.48 30.90 -20.21
N LEU A 64 -15.48 31.67 -19.78
CA LEU A 64 -15.29 32.05 -18.38
C LEU A 64 -16.30 33.14 -17.98
N LEU A 65 -16.52 34.12 -18.87
CA LEU A 65 -17.58 35.12 -18.69
C LEU A 65 -18.97 34.47 -18.63
N ALA A 66 -19.25 33.51 -19.49
CA ALA A 66 -20.49 32.75 -19.48
C ALA A 66 -20.64 31.94 -18.20
N ALA A 67 -19.59 31.25 -17.74
CA ALA A 67 -19.60 30.50 -16.49
C ALA A 67 -19.82 31.39 -15.25
N ALA A 68 -19.21 32.58 -15.22
CA ALA A 68 -19.37 33.54 -14.12
C ALA A 68 -20.76 34.21 -14.11
N ARG A 69 -21.37 34.41 -15.28
CA ARG A 69 -22.69 35.05 -15.43
C ARG A 69 -23.85 34.06 -15.44
N ALA A 70 -23.59 32.77 -15.63
CA ALA A 70 -24.61 31.74 -15.62
C ALA A 70 -25.35 31.79 -14.27
N PRO A 71 -26.69 31.87 -14.27
CA PRO A 71 -27.47 31.80 -13.05
C PRO A 71 -27.26 30.42 -12.43
N SER A 72 -26.38 30.35 -11.43
CA SER A 72 -26.17 29.11 -10.69
C SER A 72 -27.38 28.91 -9.78
N PRO A 73 -28.18 27.84 -9.96
CA PRO A 73 -29.40 27.61 -9.18
C PRO A 73 -29.11 27.34 -7.70
N SER A 74 -27.83 27.20 -7.32
CA SER A 74 -27.41 27.20 -5.93
C SER A 74 -26.07 27.91 -5.82
N ARG A 75 -26.05 29.10 -5.22
CA ARG A 75 -24.82 29.70 -4.68
C ARG A 75 -24.42 28.94 -3.41
N LYS A 76 -24.27 27.62 -3.53
CA LYS A 76 -23.74 26.79 -2.46
C LYS A 76 -22.25 27.06 -2.46
N VAL A 77 -21.79 27.90 -1.52
CA VAL A 77 -20.36 28.03 -1.24
C VAL A 77 -19.92 26.65 -0.77
N VAL A 78 -19.27 25.92 -1.68
CA VAL A 78 -18.74 24.60 -1.37
C VAL A 78 -17.43 24.82 -0.66
N ASP A 79 -17.37 24.40 0.60
CA ASP A 79 -16.11 24.28 1.30
C ASP A 79 -15.29 23.16 0.64
N LEU A 80 -14.29 23.58 -0.14
CA LEU A 80 -13.39 22.68 -0.85
C LEU A 80 -12.55 21.83 0.11
N GLY A 81 -12.34 22.29 1.35
CA GLY A 81 -11.70 21.51 2.42
C GLY A 81 -12.58 20.35 2.87
N ALA A 82 -13.85 20.64 3.18
CA ALA A 82 -14.83 19.64 3.59
C ALA A 82 -15.09 18.58 2.50
N GLU A 83 -15.17 18.99 1.23
CA GLU A 83 -15.35 18.05 0.11
C GLU A 83 -14.13 17.13 -0.10
N ARG A 84 -12.91 17.64 0.08
CA ARG A 84 -11.70 16.81 0.00
C ARG A 84 -11.67 15.78 1.13
N ALA A 85 -11.99 16.19 2.35
CA ALA A 85 -12.09 15.27 3.49
C ALA A 85 -13.14 14.17 3.25
N ASN A 86 -14.31 14.52 2.70
CA ASN A 86 -15.38 13.57 2.39
C ASN A 86 -15.00 12.57 1.27
N ARG A 87 -14.26 13.02 0.25
CA ARG A 87 -13.71 12.11 -0.78
C ARG A 87 -12.69 11.15 -0.20
N GLN A 88 -11.86 11.61 0.74
CA GLN A 88 -10.83 10.80 1.36
C GLN A 88 -11.43 9.73 2.29
N SER A 89 -12.44 10.09 3.09
CA SER A 89 -13.17 9.13 3.94
C SER A 89 -13.95 8.11 3.11
N ARG A 90 -14.59 8.51 2.01
CA ARG A 90 -15.26 7.59 1.07
C ARG A 90 -14.32 6.60 0.40
N ARG A 91 -13.07 6.99 0.13
CA ARG A 91 -12.02 6.06 -0.37
C ARG A 91 -11.62 5.07 0.72
N ALA A 92 -11.34 5.55 1.93
CA ALA A 92 -10.97 4.70 3.07
C ALA A 92 -12.05 3.64 3.39
N LEU A 93 -13.33 3.98 3.23
CA LEU A 93 -14.44 3.03 3.44
C LEU A 93 -14.63 2.04 2.27
N ARG A 94 -14.14 2.36 1.06
CA ARG A 94 -14.26 1.46 -0.10
C ARG A 94 -13.19 0.36 -0.10
N ASP A 95 -12.09 0.57 0.60
CA ASP A 95 -10.97 -0.37 0.65
C ASP A 95 -11.16 -1.48 1.70
N TRP A 96 -12.20 -1.41 2.54
CA TRP A 96 -12.59 -2.53 3.42
C TRP A 96 -13.48 -3.52 2.69
N SER A 97 -12.86 -4.24 1.76
CA SER A 97 -13.56 -5.20 0.92
C SER A 97 -13.85 -6.52 1.67
N TRP A 98 -15.06 -6.61 2.25
CA TRP A 98 -15.72 -7.87 2.63
C TRP A 98 -15.50 -9.04 1.65
N PRO A 99 -15.47 -8.85 0.31
CA PRO A 99 -15.18 -9.96 -0.60
C PRO A 99 -13.76 -10.56 -0.47
N GLN A 100 -12.76 -9.85 0.05
CA GLN A 100 -11.41 -10.42 0.25
C GLN A 100 -11.38 -11.43 1.40
N TRP A 101 -12.09 -11.15 2.50
CA TRP A 101 -12.24 -12.09 3.61
C TRP A 101 -13.03 -13.33 3.20
N ALA A 102 -14.05 -13.16 2.34
CA ALA A 102 -14.80 -14.28 1.79
C ALA A 102 -13.92 -15.21 0.93
N ALA A 103 -13.01 -14.65 0.12
CA ALA A 103 -12.08 -15.45 -0.67
C ALA A 103 -11.08 -16.24 0.21
N MET A 104 -10.55 -15.62 1.27
CA MET A 104 -9.67 -16.32 2.22
C MET A 104 -10.40 -17.45 2.97
N ALA A 105 -11.65 -17.23 3.38
CA ALA A 105 -12.47 -18.26 4.01
C ALA A 105 -12.77 -19.41 3.05
N ALA A 106 -13.07 -19.12 1.77
CA ALA A 106 -13.31 -20.13 0.75
C ALA A 106 -12.08 -21.02 0.52
N CYS A 107 -10.88 -20.45 0.42
CA CYS A 107 -9.63 -21.21 0.31
C CYS A 107 -9.41 -22.14 1.51
N LEU A 108 -9.70 -21.67 2.73
CA LEU A 108 -9.56 -22.46 3.94
C LEU A 108 -10.56 -23.62 3.98
N VAL A 109 -11.83 -23.38 3.62
CA VAL A 109 -12.86 -24.43 3.53
C VAL A 109 -12.47 -25.50 2.52
N VAL A 110 -12.00 -25.11 1.32
CA VAL A 110 -11.53 -26.05 0.29
C VAL A 110 -10.36 -26.89 0.81
N GLY A 111 -9.36 -26.28 1.45
CA GLY A 111 -8.22 -26.99 2.03
C GLY A 111 -8.62 -27.98 3.12
N VAL A 112 -9.54 -27.60 4.02
CA VAL A 112 -10.05 -28.47 5.09
C VAL A 112 -10.83 -29.65 4.52
N PHE A 113 -11.68 -29.41 3.51
CA PHE A 113 -12.45 -30.48 2.87
C PHE A 113 -11.54 -31.46 2.13
N ALA A 114 -10.60 -30.95 1.32
CA ALA A 114 -9.64 -31.77 0.60
C ALA A 114 -8.76 -32.59 1.55
N GLY A 115 -8.23 -31.98 2.61
CA GLY A 115 -7.43 -32.67 3.62
C GLY A 115 -8.21 -33.74 4.38
N ARG A 116 -9.47 -33.46 4.74
CA ARG A 116 -10.33 -34.43 5.43
C ARG A 116 -10.71 -35.60 4.50
N SER A 117 -11.05 -35.32 3.25
CA SER A 117 -11.31 -36.37 2.25
C SER A 117 -10.08 -37.23 1.98
N ALA A 118 -8.90 -36.63 1.88
CA ALA A 118 -7.65 -37.38 1.71
C ALA A 118 -7.36 -38.29 2.91
N LEU A 119 -7.62 -37.84 4.15
CA LEU A 119 -7.49 -38.68 5.34
C LEU A 119 -8.52 -39.82 5.40
N PHE A 120 -9.72 -39.64 4.84
CA PHE A 120 -10.73 -40.70 4.77
C PHE A 120 -10.46 -41.72 3.65
N MET A 121 -9.84 -41.29 2.55
CA MET A 121 -9.46 -42.17 1.44
C MET A 121 -8.07 -42.77 1.59
N ALA A 122 -7.30 -42.35 2.59
CA ALA A 122 -6.01 -42.95 2.90
C ALA A 122 -6.22 -44.43 3.29
N PRO A 123 -5.45 -45.37 2.70
CA PRO A 123 -5.52 -46.77 3.08
C PRO A 123 -5.20 -46.92 4.57
N ALA A 124 -5.87 -47.88 5.23
CA ALA A 124 -5.67 -48.13 6.65
C ALA A 124 -4.19 -48.35 6.97
N ASP A 125 -3.67 -47.62 7.94
CA ASP A 125 -2.27 -47.69 8.34
C ASP A 125 -1.99 -49.11 8.92
N GLU A 126 -1.28 -49.94 8.15
CA GLU A 126 -0.96 -51.33 8.51
C GLU A 126 0.03 -51.42 9.67
N VAL A 127 0.67 -50.30 10.01
CA VAL A 127 1.60 -50.18 11.13
C VAL A 127 1.09 -49.09 12.05
N ALA A 128 0.89 -49.40 13.33
CA ALA A 128 0.44 -48.42 14.31
C ALA A 128 1.38 -48.38 15.50
N THR A 129 1.57 -47.19 16.07
CA THR A 129 2.39 -47.03 17.28
C THR A 129 1.52 -47.27 18.52
N ARG A 130 1.87 -48.24 19.37
CA ARG A 130 1.23 -48.48 20.68
C ARG A 130 2.29 -48.38 21.77
N GLY A 131 2.20 -47.37 22.63
CA GLY A 131 3.14 -47.19 23.75
C GLY A 131 4.60 -46.99 23.32
N GLY A 132 4.84 -46.32 22.19
CA GLY A 132 6.20 -46.09 21.66
C GLY A 132 6.78 -47.28 20.86
N GLN A 133 6.06 -48.39 20.74
CA GLN A 133 6.45 -49.52 19.88
C GLN A 133 5.61 -49.54 18.61
N LEU A 134 6.26 -49.81 17.47
CA LEU A 134 5.58 -50.05 16.20
C LEU A 134 4.97 -51.46 16.24
N VAL A 135 3.66 -51.55 16.06
CA VAL A 135 2.90 -52.80 16.07
C VAL A 135 2.18 -52.92 14.73
N ALA A 136 2.40 -54.04 14.03
CA ALA A 136 1.66 -54.37 12.82
C ALA A 136 0.17 -54.63 13.14
N ARG A 137 -0.73 -54.23 12.25
CA ARG A 137 -2.18 -54.42 12.34
C ARG A 137 -2.74 -54.96 11.02
N GLY A 138 -3.95 -55.52 11.09
CA GLY A 138 -4.67 -56.00 9.91
C GLY A 138 -3.92 -57.11 9.16
N GLU A 139 -3.88 -56.98 7.84
CA GLU A 139 -3.34 -57.98 6.91
C GLU A 139 -1.82 -58.16 7.06
N LEU A 140 -1.10 -57.10 7.41
CA LEU A 140 0.34 -57.17 7.73
C LEU A 140 0.60 -58.00 9.00
N ALA A 141 -0.21 -57.85 10.05
CA ALA A 141 -0.04 -58.66 11.26
C ALA A 141 -0.34 -60.14 11.01
N GLN A 142 -1.35 -60.42 10.19
CA GLN A 142 -1.75 -61.79 9.85
C GLN A 142 -0.69 -62.48 8.99
N SER A 143 -0.16 -61.80 7.97
CA SER A 143 0.91 -62.35 7.13
C SER A 143 2.19 -62.61 7.94
N LEU A 144 2.64 -61.64 8.75
CA LEU A 144 3.84 -61.81 9.59
C LEU A 144 3.73 -62.94 10.62
N SER A 145 2.51 -63.30 11.06
CA SER A 145 2.30 -64.36 12.05
C SER A 145 2.09 -65.75 11.44
N THR A 146 1.58 -65.84 10.21
CA THR A 146 1.15 -67.12 9.62
C THR A 146 1.91 -67.54 8.37
N GLN A 147 2.70 -66.65 7.77
CA GLN A 147 3.34 -66.90 6.48
C GLN A 147 4.86 -66.88 6.58
N LEU A 148 5.50 -67.88 5.98
CA LEU A 148 6.95 -67.93 5.83
C LEU A 148 7.39 -67.18 4.57
N ALA A 149 8.59 -66.58 4.60
CA ALA A 149 9.16 -65.89 3.45
C ALA A 149 9.34 -66.82 2.22
N SER A 150 9.51 -68.13 2.44
CA SER A 150 9.68 -69.13 1.38
C SER A 150 8.37 -69.59 0.73
N THR A 151 7.21 -69.33 1.35
CA THR A 151 5.90 -69.83 0.89
C THR A 151 5.00 -68.71 0.37
N GLN A 152 5.57 -67.56 0.01
CA GLN A 152 4.80 -66.42 -0.48
C GLN A 152 4.45 -66.56 -1.97
N THR A 153 3.19 -66.24 -2.32
CA THR A 153 2.72 -66.16 -3.70
C THR A 153 3.20 -64.87 -4.34
N ALA A 154 3.46 -64.86 -5.66
CA ALA A 154 3.97 -63.68 -6.37
C ALA A 154 3.04 -62.45 -6.28
N ASP A 155 1.73 -62.69 -6.08
CA ASP A 155 0.68 -61.67 -5.98
C ASP A 155 0.19 -61.47 -4.54
N ALA A 156 1.01 -61.83 -3.55
CA ALA A 156 0.66 -61.59 -2.15
C ALA A 156 0.62 -60.07 -1.86
N PRO A 157 -0.42 -59.58 -1.16
CA PRO A 157 -0.58 -58.16 -0.85
C PRO A 157 0.54 -57.62 0.07
N VAL A 158 1.14 -58.50 0.89
CA VAL A 158 2.30 -58.20 1.75
C VAL A 158 3.46 -59.13 1.38
N LYS A 159 4.67 -58.57 1.20
CA LYS A 159 5.89 -59.32 0.87
C LYS A 159 6.79 -59.46 2.09
N ILE A 160 7.11 -60.69 2.47
CA ILE A 160 7.94 -60.99 3.65
C ILE A 160 9.38 -61.22 3.20
N GLY A 161 10.32 -60.40 3.67
CA GLY A 161 11.73 -60.53 3.28
C GLY A 161 12.45 -61.70 3.94
N VAL A 162 12.20 -61.94 5.23
CA VAL A 162 12.86 -62.96 6.05
C VAL A 162 11.90 -63.52 7.10
N SER A 163 12.08 -64.78 7.47
CA SER A 163 11.31 -65.46 8.52
C SER A 163 12.26 -66.36 9.34
N PHE A 164 12.06 -66.39 10.66
CA PHE A 164 12.94 -67.09 11.59
C PHE A 164 12.16 -68.12 12.39
N VAL A 165 12.84 -69.20 12.80
CA VAL A 165 12.26 -70.22 13.70
C VAL A 165 12.67 -69.87 15.12
N SER A 166 11.69 -69.65 16.02
CA SER A 166 11.97 -69.52 17.45
C SER A 166 12.19 -70.91 18.07
N ARG A 167 13.23 -71.05 18.89
CA ARG A 167 13.45 -72.24 19.72
C ARG A 167 12.79 -72.08 21.08
#